data_AF-A0A968M1S4-F1
#
_entry.id   AF-A0A968M1S4-F1
#
_cell.length_a   1.000
_cell.length_b   1.000
_cell.length_c   1.000
_cell.angle_alpha   90.00
_cell.angle_beta   90.00
_cell.angle_gamma   90.00
#
_symmetry.space_group_name_H-M   'P 1'
#
loop_
_entity.id
_entity.type
_entity.pdbx_description
1 polymer ?
#
loop_
_entity_poly.entity_id
_entity_poly.type
_entity_poly.pdbx_seq_one_letter_code
_entity_poly.pdbx_strand_id
1 'polypeptide(L)'
;MQFRSCAAPSLLLVCWGTGPHKNFDRLVQAFTRLIQTYSDLQLCVVGAPLHGEELHKIQSTGVGDRLWCPGAVPDEHLAKLYRHAIAFVYPSLYEGFGIPLLEAMICDTPVIASQVSSIPEVAGGGSFLF
;
A
#
# COMPACT_ATOMS: atom_id res chain seq x y z
N MET A 1 -17.33 -13.32 7.74
CA MET A 1 -16.94 -12.63 6.48
C MET A 1 -16.42 -13.70 5.53
N GLN A 2 -17.15 -13.98 4.45
CA GLN A 2 -16.81 -15.06 3.51
C GLN A 2 -15.74 -14.56 2.52
N PHE A 3 -14.58 -15.21 2.54
CA PHE A 3 -13.58 -15.09 1.49
C PHE A 3 -14.17 -15.68 0.21
N ARG A 4 -14.40 -14.84 -0.81
CA ARG A 4 -14.79 -15.31 -2.14
C ARG A 4 -13.57 -15.92 -2.83
N SER A 5 -13.66 -17.21 -3.12
CA SER A 5 -12.80 -17.94 -4.05
C SER A 5 -13.09 -17.52 -5.48
N CYS A 6 -12.44 -16.45 -5.94
CA CYS A 6 -12.07 -16.23 -7.34
C CYS A 6 -10.54 -16.15 -7.36
N ALA A 7 -9.88 -16.41 -8.49
CA ALA A 7 -8.45 -16.18 -8.66
C ALA A 7 -8.06 -14.88 -7.93
N ALA A 8 -7.19 -14.99 -6.92
CA ALA A 8 -7.05 -13.94 -5.92
C ALA A 8 -6.73 -12.62 -6.63
N PRO A 9 -7.53 -11.56 -6.44
CA PRO A 9 -7.22 -10.28 -7.06
C PRO A 9 -5.80 -9.87 -6.66
N SER A 10 -5.03 -9.42 -7.64
CA SER A 10 -3.65 -8.96 -7.44
C SER A 10 -3.70 -7.77 -6.46
N LEU A 11 -3.39 -7.99 -5.19
CA LEU A 11 -3.55 -6.99 -4.13
C LEU A 11 -2.24 -6.20 -3.92
N LEU A 12 -2.28 -4.89 -4.16
CA LEU A 12 -1.20 -3.99 -3.79
C LEU A 12 -1.46 -3.47 -2.38
N LEU A 13 -0.56 -3.71 -1.43
CA LEU A 13 -0.74 -3.30 -0.04
C LEU A 13 0.02 -2.01 0.28
N VAL A 14 -0.64 -1.09 0.97
CA VAL A 14 -0.05 0.12 1.51
C VAL A 14 -0.53 0.31 2.94
N CYS A 15 0.41 0.51 3.87
CA CYS A 15 0.09 0.87 5.24
C CYS A 15 0.16 2.39 5.40
N TRP A 16 -0.93 3.01 5.86
CA TRP A 16 -1.19 4.44 5.76
C TRP A 16 -1.35 5.17 7.10
N GLY A 17 -0.88 6.41 7.12
CA GLY A 17 -1.29 7.48 8.04
C GLY A 17 -1.53 8.77 7.24
N THR A 18 -2.44 9.65 7.66
CA THR A 18 -2.99 10.78 6.87
C THR A 18 -2.06 12.00 6.70
N GLY A 19 -0.74 11.79 6.70
CA GLY A 19 0.24 12.88 6.62
C GLY A 19 0.74 13.16 5.19
N PRO A 20 1.04 14.42 4.82
CA PRO A 20 1.64 14.76 3.53
C PRO A 20 2.93 13.98 3.24
N HIS A 21 3.68 13.65 4.29
CA HIS A 21 4.91 12.85 4.20
C HIS A 21 4.68 11.42 3.71
N LYS A 22 3.46 10.86 3.73
CA LYS A 22 3.18 9.52 3.20
C LYS A 22 2.96 9.51 1.68
N ASN A 23 2.90 10.69 1.04
CA ASN A 23 2.91 10.85 -0.42
C ASN A 23 1.74 10.16 -1.17
N PHE A 24 0.53 10.23 -0.60
CA PHE A 24 -0.64 9.52 -1.13
C PHE A 24 -0.93 9.86 -2.59
N ASP A 25 -0.84 11.16 -2.91
CA ASP A 25 -1.24 11.66 -4.21
C ASP A 25 -0.38 11.02 -5.32
N ARG A 26 0.90 10.77 -5.04
CA ARG A 26 1.79 10.08 -5.98
C ARG A 26 1.46 8.59 -6.13
N LEU A 27 1.09 7.93 -5.04
CA LEU A 27 0.59 6.54 -5.07
C LEU A 27 -0.67 6.43 -5.92
N VAL A 28 -1.67 7.29 -5.67
CA VAL A 28 -2.94 7.29 -6.42
C VAL A 28 -2.67 7.53 -7.90
N GLN A 29 -1.85 8.53 -8.26
CA GLN A 29 -1.48 8.79 -9.65
C GLN A 29 -0.80 7.60 -10.34
N ALA A 30 0.12 6.91 -9.65
CA ALA A 30 0.76 5.72 -10.17
C ALA A 30 -0.25 4.58 -10.35
N PHE A 31 -1.12 4.36 -9.36
CA PHE A 31 -2.12 3.31 -9.38
C PHE A 31 -3.18 3.55 -10.48
N THR A 32 -3.61 4.79 -10.71
CA THR A 32 -4.49 5.16 -11.83
C THR A 32 -3.93 4.73 -13.18
N ARG A 33 -2.60 4.80 -13.37
CA ARG A 33 -1.96 4.32 -14.61
C ARG A 33 -1.89 2.80 -14.66
N LEU A 34 -1.59 2.16 -13.53
CA LEU A 34 -1.50 0.69 -13.45
C LEU A 34 -2.83 0.01 -13.78
N ILE A 35 -3.95 0.53 -13.28
CA ILE A 35 -5.27 -0.08 -13.49
C ILE A 35 -5.77 0.02 -14.95
N GLN A 36 -5.14 0.83 -15.79
CA GLN A 36 -5.40 0.86 -17.24
C GLN A 36 -4.83 -0.38 -17.95
N THR A 37 -3.79 -0.99 -17.38
CA THR A 37 -3.14 -2.20 -17.91
C THR A 37 -3.57 -3.45 -17.14
N TYR A 38 -3.70 -3.34 -15.81
CA TYR A 38 -4.00 -4.44 -14.89
C TYR A 38 -5.37 -4.24 -14.25
N SER A 39 -6.42 -4.68 -14.96
CA SER A 39 -7.81 -4.45 -14.57
C SER A 39 -8.31 -5.30 -13.40
N ASP A 40 -7.51 -6.22 -12.87
CA ASP A 40 -7.79 -7.04 -11.68
C ASP A 40 -7.10 -6.50 -10.41
N LEU A 41 -6.22 -5.51 -10.57
CA LEU A 41 -5.44 -4.94 -9.48
C LEU A 41 -6.34 -4.19 -8.48
N GLN A 42 -6.10 -4.44 -7.19
CA GLN A 42 -6.77 -3.76 -6.07
C GLN A 42 -5.74 -3.02 -5.21
N LEU A 43 -6.13 -1.86 -4.68
CA LEU A 43 -5.32 -1.08 -3.75
C LEU A 43 -5.85 -1.29 -2.34
N CYS A 44 -5.10 -1.97 -1.49
CA CYS A 44 -5.40 -2.10 -0.07
C CYS A 44 -4.68 -1.02 0.71
N VAL A 45 -5.43 -0.20 1.46
CA VAL A 45 -4.88 0.83 2.34
C VAL A 45 -5.28 0.51 3.77
N VAL A 46 -4.31 0.09 4.59
CA VAL A 46 -4.51 -0.32 5.98
C VAL A 46 -4.05 0.79 6.92
N GLY A 47 -4.72 0.96 8.06
CA GLY A 47 -4.34 1.95 9.06
C GLY A 47 -5.37 3.06 9.21
N ALA A 48 -4.93 4.32 9.17
CA ALA A 48 -5.82 5.45 9.37
C ALA A 48 -6.90 5.49 8.27
N PRO A 49 -8.18 5.77 8.61
CA PRO A 49 -9.20 5.90 7.59
C PRO A 49 -8.85 7.08 6.67
N LEU A 50 -9.19 6.92 5.39
CA LEU A 50 -9.17 8.03 4.46
C LEU A 50 -10.37 8.93 4.75
N HIS A 51 -10.18 10.25 4.68
CA HIS A 51 -11.25 11.20 5.00
C HIS A 51 -11.34 12.34 3.99
N GLY A 52 -12.54 12.89 3.85
CA GLY A 52 -12.81 14.15 3.15
C GLY A 52 -12.18 14.21 1.76
N GLU A 53 -11.18 15.09 1.60
CA GLU A 53 -10.51 15.34 0.32
C GLU A 53 -9.81 14.11 -0.26
N GLU A 54 -9.23 13.23 0.56
CA GLU A 54 -8.51 12.04 0.07
C GLU A 54 -9.47 11.08 -0.65
N LEU A 55 -10.62 10.80 -0.03
CA LEU A 55 -11.67 9.97 -0.61
C LEU A 55 -12.24 10.60 -1.89
N HIS A 56 -12.53 11.90 -1.87
CA HIS A 56 -13.04 12.60 -3.04
C HIS A 56 -12.05 12.59 -4.21
N LYS A 57 -10.75 12.78 -3.94
CA LYS A 57 -9.69 12.70 -4.95
C LYS A 57 -9.62 11.30 -5.57
N ILE A 58 -9.68 10.24 -4.76
CA ILE A 58 -9.62 8.87 -5.28
C ILE A 58 -10.86 8.55 -6.13
N GLN A 59 -12.05 8.95 -5.68
CA GLN A 59 -13.31 8.69 -6.38
C GLN A 59 -13.33 9.28 -7.79
N SER A 60 -12.63 10.39 -8.05
CA SER A 60 -12.56 10.99 -9.39
C SER A 60 -11.58 10.31 -10.36
N THR A 61 -10.79 9.32 -9.90
CA THR A 61 -9.70 8.71 -10.69
C THR A 61 -9.97 7.27 -11.16
N GLY A 62 -11.16 6.72 -10.88
CA GLY A 62 -11.50 5.31 -11.15
C GLY A 62 -10.84 4.31 -10.19
N VAL A 63 -9.98 4.78 -9.29
CA VAL A 63 -9.34 3.97 -8.24
C VAL A 63 -10.33 3.62 -7.13
N GLY A 64 -11.37 4.43 -6.91
CA GLY A 64 -12.36 4.25 -5.85
C GLY A 64 -13.00 2.86 -5.84
N ASP A 65 -13.37 2.33 -7.01
CA ASP A 65 -13.99 1.00 -7.13
C ASP A 65 -13.03 -0.16 -6.84
N ARG A 66 -11.73 0.15 -6.75
CA ARG A 66 -10.62 -0.81 -6.55
C ARG A 66 -9.93 -0.61 -5.21
N LEU A 67 -10.38 0.37 -4.44
CA LEU A 67 -9.84 0.72 -3.16
C LEU A 67 -10.50 -0.13 -2.07
N TRP A 68 -9.67 -0.82 -1.30
CA TRP A 68 -10.09 -1.51 -0.09
C TRP A 68 -9.41 -0.90 1.13
N CYS A 69 -10.20 -0.27 2.00
CA CYS A 69 -9.72 0.35 3.24
C CYS A 69 -10.33 -0.36 4.45
N PRO A 70 -9.72 -1.44 4.97
CA PRO A 70 -10.22 -2.11 6.16
C PRO A 70 -10.02 -1.29 7.46
N GLY A 71 -9.29 -0.16 7.39
CA GLY A 71 -8.93 0.63 8.56
C GLY A 71 -7.82 -0.04 9.36
N ALA A 72 -7.79 0.19 10.67
CA ALA A 72 -6.88 -0.52 11.57
C ALA A 72 -7.32 -1.98 11.71
N VAL A 73 -6.38 -2.90 11.54
CA VAL A 73 -6.61 -4.35 11.67
C VAL A 73 -5.64 -4.94 12.70
N PRO A 74 -6.00 -6.06 13.35
CA PRO A 74 -5.06 -6.78 14.23
C PRO A 74 -3.80 -7.24 13.47
N ASP A 75 -2.68 -7.36 14.17
CA ASP A 75 -1.38 -7.76 13.59
C ASP A 75 -1.45 -9.08 12.80
N GLU A 76 -2.25 -10.04 13.28
CA GLU A 76 -2.46 -11.31 12.58
C GLU A 76 -3.16 -11.14 11.21
N HIS A 77 -4.03 -10.15 11.08
CA HIS A 77 -4.69 -9.80 9.83
C HIS A 77 -3.76 -8.99 8.94
N LEU A 78 -3.00 -8.06 9.52
CA LEU A 78 -1.99 -7.29 8.80
C LEU A 78 -0.93 -8.22 8.18
N ALA A 79 -0.42 -9.19 8.93
CA ALA A 79 0.53 -10.19 8.42
C ALA A 79 -0.07 -11.07 7.31
N LYS A 80 -1.39 -11.35 7.35
CA LYS A 80 -2.07 -12.02 6.23
C LYS A 80 -2.12 -11.11 5.01
N LEU A 81 -2.41 -9.82 5.18
CA LEU A 81 -2.42 -8.86 4.07
C LEU A 81 -1.06 -8.76 3.41
N TYR A 82 0.03 -8.64 4.18
CA TYR A 82 1.39 -8.64 3.64
C TYR A 82 1.65 -9.91 2.81
N ARG A 83 1.42 -11.09 3.38
CA ARG A 83 1.70 -12.38 2.69
C ARG A 83 0.89 -12.61 1.41
N HIS A 84 -0.29 -12.02 1.29
CA HIS A 84 -1.14 -12.17 0.10
C HIS A 84 -1.00 -10.99 -0.87
N ALA A 85 -0.25 -9.95 -0.52
CA ALA A 85 -0.01 -8.82 -1.40
C ALA A 85 1.00 -9.21 -2.49
N ILE A 86 0.76 -8.74 -3.71
CA ILE A 86 1.72 -8.87 -4.81
C ILE A 86 2.95 -7.98 -4.61
N ALA A 87 2.77 -6.87 -3.89
CA ALA A 87 3.82 -5.98 -3.45
C ALA A 87 3.30 -5.06 -2.33
N PHE A 88 4.22 -4.61 -1.48
CA PHE A 88 4.04 -3.52 -0.53
C PHE A 88 4.66 -2.24 -1.10
N VAL A 89 3.89 -1.15 -1.16
CA VAL A 89 4.38 0.14 -1.66
C VAL A 89 4.52 1.14 -0.53
N TYR A 90 5.72 1.70 -0.39
CA TYR A 90 6.08 2.62 0.68
C TYR A 90 6.63 3.94 0.12
N PRO A 91 5.75 4.82 -0.40
CA PRO A 91 6.15 6.00 -1.17
C PRO A 91 6.50 7.22 -0.30
N SER A 92 6.64 7.02 1.01
CA SER A 92 6.82 8.07 1.99
C SER A 92 8.03 8.95 1.69
N LEU A 93 7.89 10.26 1.88
CA LEU A 93 8.94 11.25 1.77
C LEU A 93 9.80 11.38 3.04
N TYR A 94 9.27 10.91 4.17
CA TYR A 94 9.97 10.93 5.46
C TYR A 94 9.41 9.88 6.42
N GLU A 95 10.29 9.11 7.07
CA GLU A 95 9.94 8.07 8.03
C GLU A 95 10.97 7.98 9.16
N GLY A 96 10.51 7.68 10.38
CA GLY A 96 11.41 7.48 11.51
C GLY A 96 12.31 6.26 11.30
N PHE A 97 11.71 5.06 11.32
CA PHE A 97 12.44 3.79 11.19
C PHE A 97 11.87 2.86 10.11
N GLY A 98 10.67 3.11 9.57
CA GLY A 98 10.09 2.23 8.55
C GLY A 98 9.65 0.85 9.07
N ILE A 99 9.05 0.78 10.27
CA ILE A 99 8.49 -0.47 10.81
C ILE A 99 7.58 -1.21 9.80
N PRO A 100 6.65 -0.55 9.08
CA PRO A 100 5.82 -1.24 8.07
C PRO A 100 6.63 -1.88 6.94
N LEU A 101 7.76 -1.27 6.56
CA LEU A 101 8.65 -1.82 5.55
C LEU A 101 9.31 -3.11 6.04
N LEU A 102 9.79 -3.15 7.29
CA LEU A 102 10.35 -4.37 7.87
C LEU A 102 9.31 -5.47 8.02
N GLU A 103 8.10 -5.14 8.44
CA GLU A 103 7.00 -6.11 8.54
C GLU A 103 6.70 -6.76 7.18
N ALA A 104 6.65 -5.96 6.12
CA ALA A 104 6.47 -6.44 4.75
C ALA A 104 7.62 -7.37 4.34
N MET A 105 8.87 -6.98 4.59
CA MET A 105 10.05 -7.81 4.30
C MET A 105 10.04 -9.14 5.08
N ILE A 106 9.69 -9.11 6.36
CA ILE A 106 9.58 -10.32 7.22
C ILE A 106 8.46 -11.25 6.72
N CYS A 107 7.44 -10.70 6.08
CA CYS A 107 6.35 -11.46 5.48
C CYS A 107 6.66 -11.95 4.05
N ASP A 108 7.91 -11.82 3.59
CA ASP A 108 8.35 -12.14 2.23
C ASP A 108 7.56 -11.40 1.13
N THR A 109 7.01 -10.23 1.46
CA THR A 109 6.29 -9.40 0.51
C THR A 109 7.29 -8.58 -0.31
N PRO A 110 7.22 -8.59 -1.65
CA PRO A 110 8.04 -7.69 -2.47
C PRO A 110 7.83 -6.23 -2.07
N VAL A 111 8.89 -5.50 -1.80
CA VAL A 111 8.82 -4.09 -1.36
C VAL A 111 9.23 -3.14 -2.49
N ILE A 112 8.41 -2.11 -2.70
CA ILE A 112 8.71 -0.96 -3.56
C ILE A 112 8.66 0.28 -2.67
N ALA A 113 9.79 0.94 -2.43
CA ALA A 113 9.88 2.03 -1.47
C ALA A 113 10.64 3.24 -2.02
N SER A 114 10.39 4.42 -1.48
CA SER A 114 11.16 5.61 -1.84
C SER A 114 12.61 5.52 -1.35
N GLN A 115 13.53 6.22 -2.01
CA GLN A 115 14.95 6.22 -1.65
C GLN A 115 15.35 7.38 -0.72
N VAL A 116 14.50 7.74 0.24
CA VAL A 116 14.71 8.92 1.12
C VAL A 116 14.53 8.59 2.60
N SER A 117 15.03 9.47 3.47
CA SER A 117 14.94 9.29 4.93
C SER A 117 15.62 7.98 5.38
N SER A 118 15.08 7.29 6.39
CA SER A 118 15.60 6.00 6.89
C SER A 118 15.33 4.79 5.99
N ILE A 119 14.60 4.99 4.89
CA ILE A 119 14.06 3.89 4.08
C ILE A 119 15.17 3.09 3.38
N PRO A 120 16.18 3.69 2.72
CA PRO A 120 17.26 2.94 2.07
C PRO A 120 18.06 2.05 3.04
N GLU A 121 18.34 2.56 4.25
CA GLU A 121 19.10 1.83 5.27
C GLU A 121 18.35 0.59 5.75
N VAL A 122 17.02 0.71 5.90
CA VAL A 122 16.16 -0.38 6.38
C VAL A 122 15.85 -1.38 5.26
N ALA A 123 15.64 -0.87 4.04
CA ALA A 123 15.36 -1.67 2.85
C ALA A 123 16.54 -2.56 2.41
N GLY A 124 17.77 -2.08 2.61
CA GLY A 124 18.97 -2.77 2.14
C GLY A 124 18.88 -3.15 0.65
N GLY A 125 19.28 -4.39 0.33
CA GLY A 125 19.18 -4.95 -1.03
C GLY A 125 17.89 -5.73 -1.32
N GLY A 126 16.93 -5.75 -0.40
CA GLY A 126 15.72 -6.57 -0.49
C GLY A 126 14.51 -5.86 -1.10
N SER A 127 14.64 -4.57 -1.45
CA SER A 127 13.54 -3.74 -1.96
C SER A 127 13.90 -3.06 -3.27
N PHE A 128 12.89 -2.75 -4.08
CA PHE A 128 13.04 -1.82 -5.20
C PHE A 128 12.90 -0.39 -4.70
N LEU A 129 13.98 0.39 -4.82
CA LEU A 129 14.01 1.80 -4.41
C LEU A 129 13.77 2.75 -5.60
N PHE A 130 13.09 3.88 -5.36
CA PHE A 130 12.79 4.90 -6.38
C PHE A 130 12.83 6.35 -5.87
#